data_AF-A0A955XD94-F1
#
_entry.id   AF-A0A955XD94-F1
#
_cell.length_a   1.000
_cell.length_b   1.000
_cell.length_c   1.000
_cell.angle_alpha   90.00
_cell.angle_beta   90.00
_cell.angle_gamma   90.00
#
_symmetry.space_group_name_H-M   'P 1'
#
loop_
_entity.id
_entity.type
_entity.pdbx_description
1 polymer ?
#
loop_
_entity_poly.entity_id
_entity_poly.type
_entity_poly.pdbx_seq_one_letter_code
_entity_poly.pdbx_strand_id
1 'polypeptide(L)'
;QAILRPLLAAAPEDPELMVLAAEARRQEGDPAGALGLLAEARALVDAEKSPGVAARLAFTAAYASFAAGRPQDTLRYGREAFALGVGPARDTRVASKASQLLRELMCPDFEAPHRAEVEAGLERATAAFQRGDWDAVQLEAQAILQKEPDEALAFHLFAVSEQRRVDDRPLIAALATPEQRTALIAKLEAELAAAGTTPSGLFPDWGGLNETQQAKVAHSALSYGALLPDMLAVRPARSIHLVPPGESCTNRDPDTARTAKHDAFGRHWYGTRGWVGRRDVVIGLEDVEAAARGGYDTVTHELGHLAHAALERRGFEGAGPNTRIALMRQGLGPDQLRSFGEALTRRFDEARAGGAARPVTDYAGTCVEEYVAESLMAAANPIPSPGPCQERLQARDPKMAALAEAIFADISRLP
;
A
#
# COMPACT_ATOMS: atom_id res chain seq x y z
N GLN A 1 -15.69 15.30 -15.80
CA GLN A 1 -15.77 16.48 -16.70
C GLN A 1 -17.14 17.12 -16.84
N ALA A 2 -18.22 16.36 -17.01
CA ALA A 2 -19.57 16.92 -17.25
C ALA A 2 -20.02 17.94 -16.17
N ILE A 3 -19.60 17.74 -14.92
CA ILE A 3 -19.86 18.65 -13.79
C ILE A 3 -18.79 19.76 -13.70
N LEU A 4 -17.51 19.41 -13.83
CA LEU A 4 -16.40 20.36 -13.63
C LEU A 4 -16.31 21.44 -14.71
N ARG A 5 -16.60 21.11 -15.98
CA ARG A 5 -16.51 22.06 -17.10
C ARG A 5 -17.44 23.28 -16.93
N PRO A 6 -18.75 23.14 -16.64
CA PRO A 6 -19.62 24.30 -16.43
C PRO A 6 -19.25 25.08 -15.15
N LEU A 7 -18.76 24.41 -14.10
CA LEU A 7 -18.31 25.09 -12.88
C LEU A 7 -17.07 25.94 -13.13
N LEU A 8 -16.05 25.40 -13.80
CA LEU A 8 -14.84 26.14 -14.15
C LEU A 8 -15.13 27.29 -15.13
N ALA A 9 -16.11 27.13 -16.04
CA ALA A 9 -16.54 28.22 -16.91
C ALA A 9 -17.22 29.37 -16.14
N ALA A 10 -17.93 29.05 -15.04
CA ALA A 10 -18.56 30.04 -14.19
C ALA A 10 -17.58 30.74 -13.23
N ALA A 11 -16.49 30.06 -12.88
CA ALA A 11 -15.44 30.57 -11.98
C ALA A 11 -14.04 30.20 -12.53
N PRO A 12 -13.58 30.87 -13.61
CA PRO A 12 -12.32 30.51 -14.28
C PRO A 12 -11.07 30.86 -13.46
N GLU A 13 -11.20 31.71 -12.45
CA GLU A 13 -10.11 32.13 -11.55
C GLU A 13 -10.13 31.37 -10.21
N ASP A 14 -10.93 30.30 -10.08
CA ASP A 14 -10.94 29.48 -8.87
C ASP A 14 -9.85 28.39 -8.96
N PRO A 15 -8.73 28.50 -8.20
CA PRO A 15 -7.63 27.56 -8.29
C PRO A 15 -8.00 26.14 -7.83
N GLU A 16 -8.97 25.98 -6.93
CA GLU A 16 -9.40 24.65 -6.47
C GLU A 16 -10.19 23.93 -7.58
N LEU A 17 -11.09 24.63 -8.26
CA LEU A 17 -11.79 24.09 -9.43
C LEU A 17 -10.82 23.74 -10.57
N MET A 18 -9.78 24.54 -10.78
CA MET A 18 -8.73 24.25 -11.76
C MET A 18 -7.97 22.97 -11.41
N VAL A 19 -7.58 22.79 -10.15
CA VAL A 19 -6.88 21.57 -9.68
C VAL A 19 -7.78 20.34 -9.88
N LEU A 20 -9.06 20.41 -9.52
CA LEU A 20 -10.02 19.32 -9.75
C LEU A 20 -10.22 19.01 -11.24
N ALA A 21 -10.28 20.04 -12.10
CA ALA A 21 -10.38 19.87 -13.54
C ALA A 21 -9.13 19.21 -14.13
N ALA A 22 -7.94 19.56 -13.62
CA ALA A 22 -6.68 18.93 -14.01
C ALA A 22 -6.61 17.46 -13.58
N GLU A 23 -7.05 17.13 -12.34
CA GLU A 23 -7.17 15.74 -11.88
C GLU A 23 -8.04 14.90 -12.82
N ALA A 24 -9.19 15.44 -13.22
CA ALA A 24 -10.10 14.76 -14.15
C ALA A 24 -9.50 14.58 -15.55
N ARG A 25 -8.80 15.58 -16.10
CA ARG A 25 -8.12 15.45 -17.40
C ARG A 25 -7.02 14.39 -17.37
N ARG A 26 -6.24 14.34 -16.29
CA ARG A 26 -5.23 13.30 -16.10
C ARG A 26 -5.85 11.90 -16.09
N GLN A 27 -6.98 11.71 -15.40
CA GLN A 27 -7.71 10.44 -15.37
C GLN A 27 -8.25 10.04 -16.76
N GLU A 28 -8.52 11.01 -17.64
CA GLU A 28 -8.93 10.79 -19.03
C GLU A 28 -7.76 10.57 -20.00
N GLY A 29 -6.53 10.52 -19.50
CA GLY A 29 -5.33 10.32 -20.33
C GLY A 29 -4.84 11.60 -21.03
N ASP A 30 -5.22 12.78 -20.56
CA ASP A 30 -4.70 14.09 -21.03
C ASP A 30 -3.78 14.73 -19.96
N PRO A 31 -2.57 14.20 -19.72
CA PRO A 31 -1.65 14.78 -18.75
C PRO A 31 -1.10 16.14 -19.18
N ALA A 32 -0.98 16.39 -20.50
CA ALA A 32 -0.50 17.68 -21.01
C ALA A 32 -1.50 18.82 -20.75
N GLY A 33 -2.79 18.57 -21.02
CA GLY A 33 -3.86 19.52 -20.70
C GLY A 33 -4.06 19.70 -19.20
N ALA A 34 -3.83 18.67 -18.38
CA ALA A 34 -3.79 18.81 -16.93
C ALA A 34 -2.65 19.76 -16.49
N LEU A 35 -1.43 19.60 -17.02
CA LEU A 35 -0.31 20.48 -16.70
C LEU A 35 -0.55 21.94 -17.10
N GLY A 36 -1.24 22.18 -18.23
CA GLY A 36 -1.64 23.54 -18.64
C GLY A 36 -2.53 24.22 -17.60
N LEU A 37 -3.60 23.53 -17.15
CA LEU A 37 -4.49 24.05 -16.11
C LEU A 37 -3.77 24.31 -14.78
N LEU A 38 -2.82 23.44 -14.40
CA LEU A 38 -2.08 23.59 -13.15
C LEU A 38 -1.10 24.78 -13.19
N ALA A 39 -0.56 25.11 -14.35
CA ALA A 39 0.28 26.31 -14.51
C ALA A 39 -0.53 27.60 -14.30
N GLU A 40 -1.77 27.65 -14.82
CA GLU A 40 -2.69 28.76 -14.59
C GLU A 40 -3.11 28.85 -13.11
N ALA A 41 -3.49 27.71 -12.51
CA ALA A 41 -3.84 27.64 -11.09
C ALA A 41 -2.69 28.09 -10.18
N ARG A 42 -1.43 27.78 -10.55
CA ARG A 42 -0.26 28.12 -9.73
C ARG A 42 -0.11 29.64 -9.59
N ALA A 43 -0.30 30.38 -10.67
CA ALA A 43 -0.23 31.84 -10.64
C ALA A 43 -1.25 32.47 -9.68
N LEU A 44 -2.43 31.86 -9.56
CA LEU A 44 -3.49 32.30 -8.65
C LEU A 44 -3.21 31.91 -7.20
N VAL A 45 -2.76 30.67 -6.96
CA VAL A 45 -2.43 30.17 -5.61
C VAL A 45 -1.30 30.97 -4.97
N ASP A 46 -0.26 31.32 -5.74
CA ASP A 46 0.86 32.11 -5.23
C ASP A 46 0.41 33.52 -4.79
N ALA A 47 -0.68 34.05 -5.36
CA ALA A 47 -1.29 35.31 -4.95
C ALA A 47 -2.16 35.17 -3.69
N GLU A 48 -2.94 34.09 -3.58
CA GLU A 48 -3.90 33.87 -2.49
C GLU A 48 -3.28 33.28 -1.20
N LYS A 49 -2.07 32.71 -1.29
CA LYS A 49 -1.34 32.08 -0.17
C LYS A 49 -2.14 30.99 0.55
N SER A 50 -2.94 30.20 -0.17
CA SER A 50 -3.70 29.07 0.39
C SER A 50 -2.84 27.79 0.44
N PRO A 51 -2.32 27.36 1.61
CA PRO A 51 -1.33 26.27 1.65
C PRO A 51 -1.93 24.90 1.30
N GLY A 52 -3.20 24.67 1.62
CA GLY A 52 -3.90 23.42 1.28
C GLY A 52 -4.12 23.26 -0.23
N VAL A 53 -4.52 24.33 -0.91
CA VAL A 53 -4.65 24.33 -2.38
C VAL A 53 -3.28 24.21 -3.03
N ALA A 54 -2.25 24.89 -2.50
CA ALA A 54 -0.87 24.75 -2.97
C ALA A 54 -0.35 23.31 -2.87
N ALA A 55 -0.60 22.62 -1.74
CA ALA A 55 -0.19 21.24 -1.54
C ALA A 55 -0.86 20.29 -2.55
N ARG A 56 -2.19 20.42 -2.75
CA ARG A 56 -2.93 19.63 -3.73
C ARG A 56 -2.52 19.94 -5.16
N LEU A 57 -2.29 21.21 -5.50
CA LEU A 57 -1.79 21.64 -6.81
C LEU A 57 -0.44 20.98 -7.11
N ALA A 58 0.53 21.09 -6.19
CA ALA A 58 1.84 20.49 -6.35
C ALA A 58 1.74 18.96 -6.50
N PHE A 59 0.89 18.32 -5.69
CA PHE A 59 0.66 16.88 -5.79
C PHE A 59 0.08 16.46 -7.15
N THR A 60 -0.95 17.16 -7.62
CA THR A 60 -1.57 16.90 -8.92
C THR A 60 -0.60 17.17 -10.06
N ALA A 61 0.26 18.20 -9.94
CA ALA A 61 1.31 18.50 -10.91
C ALA A 61 2.37 17.41 -10.96
N ALA A 62 2.75 16.85 -9.81
CA ALA A 62 3.64 15.70 -9.74
C ALA A 62 3.04 14.50 -10.48
N TYR A 63 1.80 14.12 -10.19
CA TYR A 63 1.12 13.00 -10.86
C TYR A 63 0.93 13.21 -12.37
N ALA A 64 0.60 14.43 -12.80
CA ALA A 64 0.47 14.76 -14.22
C ALA A 64 1.83 14.71 -14.93
N SER A 65 2.90 15.16 -14.26
CA SER A 65 4.28 15.07 -14.77
C SER A 65 4.73 13.61 -14.89
N PHE A 66 4.40 12.77 -13.90
CA PHE A 66 4.70 11.34 -13.94
C PHE A 66 4.01 10.68 -15.14
N ALA A 67 2.71 10.93 -15.31
CA ALA A 67 1.93 10.42 -16.43
C ALA A 67 2.40 10.95 -17.80
N ALA A 68 3.03 12.13 -17.84
CA ALA A 68 3.63 12.71 -19.03
C ALA A 68 5.08 12.25 -19.29
N GLY A 69 5.67 11.40 -18.44
CA GLY A 69 7.06 10.97 -18.57
C GLY A 69 8.08 12.08 -18.29
N ARG A 70 7.77 13.01 -17.37
CA ARG A 70 8.64 14.13 -16.97
C ARG A 70 9.21 13.92 -15.54
N PRO A 71 10.33 13.19 -15.38
CA PRO A 71 10.81 12.76 -14.07
C PRO A 71 11.28 13.93 -13.20
N GLN A 72 12.01 14.88 -13.78
CA GLN A 72 12.52 16.03 -13.04
C GLN A 72 11.40 16.94 -12.52
N ASP A 73 10.35 17.14 -13.33
CA ASP A 73 9.15 17.84 -12.88
C ASP A 73 8.42 17.05 -11.79
N THR A 74 8.35 15.73 -11.92
CA THR A 74 7.71 14.88 -10.90
C THR A 74 8.45 14.95 -9.57
N LEU A 75 9.79 14.87 -9.58
CA LEU A 75 10.63 15.05 -8.38
C LEU A 75 10.38 16.42 -7.76
N ARG A 76 10.51 17.48 -8.55
CA ARG A 76 10.31 18.87 -8.09
C ARG A 76 8.94 19.06 -7.43
N TYR A 77 7.86 18.72 -8.14
CA TYR A 77 6.51 18.92 -7.64
C TYR A 77 6.15 17.97 -6.50
N GLY A 78 6.66 16.73 -6.52
CA GLY A 78 6.46 15.78 -5.43
C GLY A 78 7.11 16.23 -4.13
N ARG A 79 8.34 16.76 -4.19
CA ARG A 79 9.02 17.33 -3.01
C ARG A 79 8.30 18.55 -2.46
N GLU A 80 7.85 19.42 -3.36
CA GLU A 80 7.04 20.59 -2.99
C GLU A 80 5.74 20.16 -2.29
N ALA A 81 5.00 19.21 -2.88
CA ALA A 81 3.78 18.67 -2.30
C ALA A 81 4.03 18.05 -0.91
N PHE A 82 5.13 17.30 -0.77
CA PHE A 82 5.55 16.74 0.51
C PHE A 82 5.80 17.85 1.54
N ALA A 83 6.65 18.82 1.21
CA ALA A 83 7.03 19.91 2.12
C ALA A 83 5.83 20.75 2.56
N LEU A 84 4.91 21.05 1.63
CA LEU A 84 3.66 21.74 1.93
C LEU A 84 2.74 20.89 2.83
N GLY A 85 2.65 19.59 2.55
CA GLY A 85 1.83 18.64 3.30
C GLY A 85 2.30 18.44 4.75
N VAL A 86 3.60 18.25 4.99
CA VAL A 86 4.13 18.13 6.36
C VAL A 86 4.23 19.48 7.09
N GLY A 87 4.39 20.57 6.34
CA GLY A 87 4.55 21.91 6.90
C GLY A 87 3.22 22.68 7.00
N PRO A 88 3.06 23.77 6.23
CA PRO A 88 2.00 24.75 6.45
C PRO A 88 0.58 24.23 6.19
N ALA A 89 0.39 23.26 5.30
CA ALA A 89 -0.93 22.69 5.04
C ALA A 89 -1.37 21.69 6.11
N ARG A 90 -0.39 21.05 6.80
CA ARG A 90 -0.62 19.92 7.71
C ARG A 90 -1.51 18.82 7.10
N ASP A 91 -1.41 18.65 5.78
CA ASP A 91 -2.10 17.60 5.04
C ASP A 91 -1.19 16.38 4.90
N THR A 92 -1.20 15.53 5.93
CA THR A 92 -0.42 14.29 5.98
C THR A 92 -0.82 13.31 4.88
N ARG A 93 -2.04 13.41 4.31
CA ARG A 93 -2.46 12.58 3.18
C ARG A 93 -1.73 12.99 1.91
N VAL A 94 -1.64 14.29 1.63
CA VAL A 94 -0.85 14.80 0.50
C VAL A 94 0.62 14.43 0.68
N ALA A 95 1.19 14.62 1.87
CA ALA A 95 2.58 14.24 2.14
C ALA A 95 2.80 12.74 1.92
N SER A 96 1.93 11.88 2.43
CA SER A 96 2.01 10.42 2.28
C SER A 96 1.95 10.00 0.81
N LYS A 97 0.98 10.51 0.05
CA LYS A 97 0.86 10.20 -1.38
C LYS A 97 2.02 10.77 -2.21
N ALA A 98 2.56 11.93 -1.84
CA ALA A 98 3.72 12.51 -2.50
C ALA A 98 4.97 11.63 -2.28
N SER A 99 5.20 11.19 -1.04
CA SER A 99 6.27 10.22 -0.71
C SER A 99 6.11 8.91 -1.50
N GLN A 100 4.89 8.38 -1.59
CA GLN A 100 4.59 7.19 -2.40
C GLN A 100 4.88 7.41 -3.89
N LEU A 101 4.46 8.53 -4.47
CA LEU A 101 4.75 8.83 -5.88
C LEU A 101 6.25 8.93 -6.15
N LEU A 102 6.99 9.58 -5.24
CA LEU A 102 8.45 9.71 -5.37
C LEU A 102 9.16 8.36 -5.22
N ARG A 103 8.58 7.41 -4.46
CA ARG A 103 9.04 6.02 -4.38
C ARG A 103 9.01 5.35 -5.76
N GLU A 104 8.01 5.64 -6.59
CA GLU A 104 7.90 5.11 -7.95
C GLU A 104 9.01 5.64 -8.90
N LEU A 105 9.69 6.73 -8.52
CA LEU A 105 10.81 7.30 -9.26
C LEU A 105 12.18 6.87 -8.74
N MET A 106 12.22 6.06 -7.67
CA MET A 106 13.46 5.52 -7.17
C MET A 106 14.10 4.71 -8.30
N CYS A 107 15.15 5.25 -8.88
CA CYS A 107 16.11 4.52 -9.66
C CYS A 107 17.46 5.16 -9.37
N PRO A 108 18.44 4.39 -8.88
CA PRO A 108 19.79 4.89 -8.72
C PRO A 108 20.36 5.10 -10.13
N ASP A 109 20.27 6.34 -10.61
CA ASP A 109 20.99 6.81 -11.78
C ASP A 109 21.88 7.93 -11.27
N PHE A 110 23.05 7.55 -10.78
CA PHE A 110 24.00 8.46 -10.16
C PHE A 110 24.79 9.20 -11.24
N GLU A 111 24.87 10.53 -11.13
CA GLU A 111 25.97 11.24 -11.76
C GLU A 111 27.27 11.02 -10.98
N ALA A 112 28.40 11.09 -11.69
CA ALA A 112 29.62 10.36 -11.35
C ALA A 112 30.65 11.00 -10.38
N PRO A 113 30.42 12.09 -9.61
CA PRO A 113 31.40 12.45 -8.57
C PRO A 113 31.12 11.84 -7.20
N HIS A 114 29.86 11.65 -6.77
CA HIS A 114 29.53 11.33 -5.36
C HIS A 114 28.99 9.92 -5.12
N ARG A 115 28.88 9.10 -6.17
CA ARG A 115 28.24 7.77 -6.13
C ARG A 115 28.63 6.90 -4.92
N ALA A 116 29.92 6.68 -4.68
CA ALA A 116 30.36 5.80 -3.60
C ALA A 116 29.97 6.34 -2.20
N GLU A 117 29.98 7.66 -2.03
CA GLU A 117 29.56 8.29 -0.76
C GLU A 117 28.05 8.21 -0.57
N VAL A 118 27.29 8.37 -1.67
CA VAL A 118 25.83 8.25 -1.67
C VAL A 118 25.41 6.82 -1.39
N GLU A 119 25.98 5.83 -2.07
CA GLU A 119 25.70 4.40 -1.83
C GLU A 119 26.02 4.03 -0.37
N ALA A 120 27.19 4.40 0.14
CA ALA A 120 27.54 4.17 1.54
C ALA A 120 26.59 4.90 2.51
N GLY A 121 26.13 6.09 2.16
CA GLY A 121 25.12 6.84 2.93
C GLY A 121 23.77 6.13 2.95
N LEU A 122 23.30 5.67 1.79
CA LEU A 122 22.05 4.92 1.64
C LEU A 122 22.08 3.61 2.43
N GLU A 123 23.20 2.89 2.43
CA GLU A 123 23.41 1.70 3.26
C GLU A 123 23.28 2.03 4.76
N ARG A 124 23.93 3.11 5.23
CA ARG A 124 23.83 3.55 6.64
C ARG A 124 22.41 3.98 7.00
N ALA A 125 21.75 4.76 6.14
CA ALA A 125 20.38 5.21 6.35
C ALA A 125 19.41 4.01 6.41
N THR A 126 19.59 3.03 5.53
CA THR A 126 18.79 1.80 5.51
C THR A 126 19.02 0.95 6.76
N ALA A 127 20.27 0.79 7.19
CA ALA A 127 20.58 0.07 8.42
C ALA A 127 20.01 0.79 9.66
N ALA A 128 20.02 2.13 9.68
CA ALA A 128 19.38 2.92 10.73
C ALA A 128 17.87 2.72 10.74
N PHE A 129 17.23 2.70 9.57
CA PHE A 129 15.81 2.42 9.41
C PHE A 129 15.42 1.07 10.02
N GLN A 130 16.18 0.01 9.71
CA GLN A 130 15.91 -1.34 10.23
C GLN A 130 15.99 -1.40 11.76
N ARG A 131 16.93 -0.66 12.38
CA ARG A 131 17.03 -0.55 13.84
C ARG A 131 15.99 0.39 14.47
N GLY A 132 15.22 1.12 13.66
CA GLY A 132 14.27 2.12 14.14
C GLY A 132 14.94 3.39 14.67
N ASP A 133 16.14 3.73 14.20
CA ASP A 133 16.89 4.94 14.56
C ASP A 133 16.56 6.08 13.57
N TRP A 134 15.41 6.72 13.79
CA TRP A 134 14.83 7.71 12.87
C TRP A 134 15.63 8.99 12.75
N ASP A 135 16.31 9.39 13.83
CA ASP A 135 17.19 10.55 13.83
C ASP A 135 18.40 10.29 12.92
N ALA A 136 19.00 9.09 13.00
CA ALA A 136 20.07 8.70 12.09
C ALA A 136 19.59 8.54 10.64
N VAL A 137 18.39 7.98 10.40
CA VAL A 137 17.78 7.93 9.05
C VAL A 137 17.68 9.34 8.46
N GLN A 138 17.12 10.28 9.23
CA GLN A 138 16.94 11.67 8.80
C GLN A 138 18.29 12.33 8.51
N LEU A 139 19.26 12.18 9.41
CA LEU A 139 20.60 12.78 9.27
C LEU A 139 21.32 12.29 8.01
N GLU A 140 21.36 10.98 7.79
CA GLU A 140 22.03 10.39 6.63
C GLU A 140 21.32 10.76 5.33
N ALA A 141 19.98 10.69 5.32
CA ALA A 141 19.18 11.08 4.16
C ALA A 141 19.37 12.56 3.79
N GLN A 142 19.40 13.47 4.77
CA GLN A 142 19.68 14.89 4.54
C GLN A 142 21.09 15.12 3.99
N ALA A 143 22.10 14.41 4.53
CA ALA A 143 23.47 14.52 4.06
C ALA A 143 23.62 14.08 2.59
N ILE A 144 22.85 13.07 2.16
CA ILE A 144 22.80 12.64 0.77
C ILE A 144 22.12 13.71 -0.09
N LEU A 145 20.95 14.21 0.32
CA LEU A 145 20.19 15.22 -0.43
C LEU A 145 20.93 16.57 -0.57
N GLN A 146 21.88 16.88 0.31
CA GLN A 146 22.74 18.05 0.15
C GLN A 146 23.76 17.89 -1.00
N LYS A 147 24.15 16.65 -1.31
CA LYS A 147 25.12 16.32 -2.37
C LYS A 147 24.41 16.01 -3.68
N GLU A 148 23.38 15.17 -3.60
CA GLU A 148 22.54 14.73 -4.71
C GLU A 148 21.08 15.07 -4.38
N PRO A 149 20.65 16.32 -4.64
CA PRO A 149 19.29 16.76 -4.34
C PRO A 149 18.24 15.87 -4.99
N ASP A 150 18.56 15.27 -6.14
CA ASP A 150 17.65 14.45 -6.93
C ASP A 150 17.59 12.96 -6.53
N GLU A 151 18.33 12.55 -5.50
CA GLU A 151 18.28 11.18 -5.00
C GLU A 151 16.90 10.89 -4.38
N ALA A 152 16.12 10.02 -5.05
CA ALA A 152 14.74 9.72 -4.70
C ALA A 152 14.58 8.81 -3.48
N LEU A 153 15.49 7.84 -3.25
CA LEU A 153 15.49 6.97 -2.07
C LEU A 153 15.85 7.74 -0.81
N ALA A 154 16.88 8.59 -0.85
CA ALA A 154 17.23 9.47 0.25
C ALA A 154 16.07 10.41 0.57
N PHE A 155 15.41 10.97 -0.45
CA PHE A 155 14.20 11.76 -0.22
C PHE A 155 13.10 10.93 0.44
N HIS A 156 12.85 9.70 -0.02
CA HIS A 156 11.84 8.83 0.59
C HIS A 156 12.17 8.50 2.05
N LEU A 157 13.42 8.16 2.37
CA LEU A 157 13.87 7.89 3.74
C LEU A 157 13.72 9.14 4.64
N PHE A 158 14.10 10.31 4.14
CA PHE A 158 13.84 11.59 4.81
C PHE A 158 12.34 11.83 4.99
N ALA A 159 11.54 11.57 3.96
CA ALA A 159 10.11 11.80 3.99
C ALA A 159 9.39 10.92 5.01
N VAL A 160 9.76 9.64 5.11
CA VAL A 160 9.20 8.70 6.09
C VAL A 160 9.63 9.07 7.51
N SER A 161 10.88 9.50 7.72
CA SER A 161 11.34 9.95 9.05
C SER A 161 10.67 11.25 9.49
N GLU A 162 10.52 12.24 8.60
CA GLU A 162 9.76 13.46 8.85
C GLU A 162 8.28 13.18 9.12
N GLN A 163 7.65 12.33 8.30
CA GLN A 163 6.26 11.94 8.52
C GLN A 163 6.08 11.31 9.89
N ARG A 164 6.99 10.45 10.34
CA ARG A 164 6.93 9.88 11.69
C ARG A 164 6.96 10.95 12.79
N ARG A 165 7.73 12.03 12.60
CA ARG A 165 7.79 13.14 13.57
C ARG A 165 6.51 13.99 13.59
N VAL A 166 5.89 14.19 12.43
CA VAL A 166 4.68 15.01 12.29
C VAL A 166 3.41 14.21 12.61
N ASP A 167 3.41 12.94 12.22
CA ASP A 167 2.35 11.95 12.36
C ASP A 167 2.75 10.95 13.45
N ASP A 168 2.88 11.44 14.69
CA ASP A 168 3.15 10.62 15.88
C ASP A 168 1.91 9.83 16.30
N ARG A 169 1.25 9.18 15.33
CA ARG A 169 0.16 8.27 15.60
C ARG A 169 0.70 7.18 16.52
N PRO A 170 0.02 6.92 17.65
CA PRO A 170 0.43 5.83 18.52
C PRO A 170 0.36 4.53 17.73
N LEU A 171 1.19 3.57 18.15
CA LEU A 171 1.05 2.22 17.67
C LEU A 171 -0.39 1.74 17.92
N ILE A 172 -0.89 0.88 17.04
CA ILE A 172 -2.19 0.25 17.22
C ILE A 172 -2.20 -0.44 18.59
N ALA A 173 -3.35 -0.49 19.27
CA ALA A 173 -3.42 -0.88 20.68
C ALA A 173 -2.81 -2.26 20.98
N ALA A 174 -2.80 -3.18 20.01
CA ALA A 174 -2.19 -4.50 20.12
C ALA A 174 -0.64 -4.50 20.10
N LEU A 175 -0.02 -3.39 19.67
CA LEU A 175 1.43 -3.21 19.58
C LEU A 175 1.96 -2.19 20.60
N ALA A 176 1.09 -1.63 21.44
CA ALA A 176 1.41 -0.46 22.25
C ALA A 176 2.50 -0.74 23.29
N THR A 177 2.49 -1.92 23.93
CA THR A 177 3.49 -2.28 24.95
C THR A 177 4.44 -3.39 24.50
N PRO A 178 5.67 -3.45 25.06
CA PRO A 178 6.60 -4.56 24.80
C PRO A 178 6.01 -5.94 25.11
N GLU A 179 5.21 -6.04 26.17
CA GLU A 179 4.58 -7.30 26.59
C GLU A 179 3.56 -7.78 25.56
N GLN A 180 2.75 -6.87 25.01
CA GLN A 180 1.78 -7.20 23.96
C GLN A 180 2.49 -7.64 22.67
N ARG A 181 3.56 -6.94 22.28
CA ARG A 181 4.37 -7.30 21.11
C ARG A 181 5.01 -8.67 21.26
N THR A 182 5.64 -8.92 22.40
CA THR A 182 6.22 -10.23 22.74
C THR A 182 5.16 -11.34 22.69
N ALA A 183 3.97 -11.09 23.24
CA ALA A 183 2.88 -12.06 23.23
C ALA A 183 2.37 -12.37 21.80
N LEU A 184 2.27 -11.37 20.93
CA LEU A 184 1.90 -11.57 19.52
C LEU A 184 2.94 -12.39 18.76
N ILE A 185 4.22 -12.07 18.94
CA ILE A 185 5.34 -12.80 18.33
C ILE A 185 5.31 -14.27 18.76
N ALA A 186 5.25 -14.53 20.06
CA ALA A 186 5.20 -15.88 20.61
C ALA A 186 3.96 -16.65 20.13
N LYS A 187 2.81 -15.98 19.97
CA LYS A 187 1.60 -16.60 19.43
C LYS A 187 1.79 -17.02 17.97
N LEU A 188 2.35 -16.17 17.12
CA LEU A 188 2.63 -16.55 15.72
C LEU A 188 3.62 -17.72 15.67
N GLU A 189 4.67 -17.70 16.48
CA GLU A 189 5.65 -18.79 16.57
C GLU A 189 4.98 -20.13 16.94
N ALA A 190 4.06 -20.12 17.90
CA ALA A 190 3.32 -21.32 18.31
C ALA A 190 2.42 -21.87 17.19
N GLU A 191 1.66 -21.00 16.52
CA GLU A 191 0.78 -21.39 15.40
C GLU A 191 1.57 -21.99 14.23
N LEU A 192 2.69 -21.34 13.87
CA LEU A 192 3.57 -21.83 12.80
C LEU A 192 4.30 -23.13 13.19
N ALA A 193 4.71 -23.28 14.45
CA ALA A 193 5.30 -24.51 14.96
C ALA A 193 4.31 -25.68 14.90
N ALA A 194 3.04 -25.46 15.26
CA ALA A 194 1.98 -26.45 15.12
C ALA A 194 1.75 -26.86 13.66
N ALA A 195 1.94 -25.93 12.72
CA ALA A 195 1.93 -26.18 11.28
C ALA A 195 3.22 -26.83 10.74
N GLY A 196 4.22 -27.10 11.59
CA GLY A 196 5.49 -27.71 11.20
C GLY A 196 6.48 -26.76 10.52
N THR A 197 6.38 -25.45 10.77
CA THR A 197 7.29 -24.43 10.23
C THR A 197 7.69 -23.41 11.31
N THR A 198 8.43 -22.37 10.95
CA THR A 198 8.84 -21.25 11.81
C THR A 198 8.50 -19.92 11.14
N PRO A 199 8.54 -18.78 11.85
CA PRO A 199 8.39 -17.48 11.21
C PRO A 199 9.35 -17.28 10.04
N SER A 200 10.62 -17.70 10.15
CA SER A 200 11.59 -17.64 9.05
C SER A 200 11.24 -18.53 7.85
N GLY A 201 10.40 -19.56 8.05
CA GLY A 201 9.90 -20.39 6.97
C GLY A 201 8.85 -19.69 6.10
N LEU A 202 8.07 -18.77 6.67
CA LEU A 202 7.08 -17.95 5.95
C LEU A 202 7.65 -16.59 5.54
N PHE A 203 8.44 -15.98 6.42
CA PHE A 203 9.07 -14.68 6.27
C PHE A 203 10.60 -14.83 6.36
N PRO A 204 11.31 -15.10 5.25
CA PRO A 204 12.76 -15.37 5.29
C PRO A 204 13.58 -14.29 5.99
N ASP A 205 13.14 -13.03 5.90
CA ASP A 205 13.82 -11.87 6.46
C ASP A 205 13.49 -11.63 7.96
N TRP A 206 12.75 -12.53 8.62
CA TRP A 206 12.27 -12.41 10.01
C TRP A 206 13.35 -12.02 11.03
N GLY A 207 14.56 -12.58 10.89
CA GLY A 207 15.68 -12.32 11.81
C GLY A 207 16.28 -10.92 11.68
N GLY A 208 16.00 -10.20 10.59
CA GLY A 208 16.44 -8.82 10.37
C GLY A 208 15.45 -7.76 10.86
N LEU A 209 14.28 -8.17 11.34
CA LEU A 209 13.23 -7.28 11.80
C LEU A 209 13.45 -6.87 13.26
N ASN A 210 13.11 -5.62 13.60
CA ASN A 210 13.03 -5.22 15.01
C ASN A 210 11.71 -5.73 15.65
N GLU A 211 11.61 -5.65 16.98
CA GLU A 211 10.46 -6.17 17.75
C GLU A 211 9.11 -5.57 17.30
N THR A 212 9.08 -4.28 16.96
CA THR A 212 7.84 -3.62 16.50
C THR A 212 7.40 -4.15 15.14
N GLN A 213 8.36 -4.35 14.23
CA GLN A 213 8.12 -4.92 12.90
C GLN A 213 7.67 -6.38 13.00
N GLN A 214 8.36 -7.21 13.80
CA GLN A 214 7.97 -8.59 14.06
C GLN A 214 6.55 -8.68 14.62
N ALA A 215 6.24 -7.87 15.63
CA ALA A 215 4.91 -7.86 16.23
C ALA A 215 3.83 -7.36 15.25
N LYS A 216 4.13 -6.40 14.38
CA LYS A 216 3.18 -5.96 13.36
C LYS A 216 2.93 -7.06 12.32
N VAL A 217 3.97 -7.72 11.83
CA VAL A 217 3.83 -8.86 10.91
C VAL A 217 3.06 -9.99 11.58
N ALA A 218 3.34 -10.30 12.85
CA ALA A 218 2.58 -11.27 13.63
C ALA A 218 1.10 -10.90 13.75
N HIS A 219 0.79 -9.63 14.06
CA HIS A 219 -0.59 -9.14 14.09
C HIS A 219 -1.31 -9.34 12.75
N SER A 220 -0.66 -9.03 11.63
CA SER A 220 -1.21 -9.23 10.28
C SER A 220 -1.43 -10.73 9.98
N ALA A 221 -0.43 -11.57 10.23
CA ALA A 221 -0.47 -13.00 9.96
C ALA A 221 -1.50 -13.75 10.82
N LEU A 222 -1.59 -13.42 12.11
CA LEU A 222 -2.52 -14.07 13.05
C LEU A 222 -3.99 -13.80 12.71
N SER A 223 -4.29 -12.77 11.94
CA SER A 223 -5.64 -12.55 11.40
C SER A 223 -6.09 -13.71 10.50
N TYR A 224 -5.15 -14.45 9.91
CA TYR A 224 -5.39 -15.61 9.06
C TYR A 224 -5.06 -16.95 9.73
N GLY A 225 -4.79 -16.97 11.05
CA GLY A 225 -4.24 -18.10 11.83
C GLY A 225 -4.39 -19.51 11.22
N ALA A 226 -5.58 -20.09 11.24
CA ALA A 226 -5.79 -21.46 10.76
C ALA A 226 -5.81 -21.66 9.23
N LEU A 227 -5.78 -20.60 8.42
CA LEU A 227 -5.48 -20.71 6.99
C LEU A 227 -3.98 -20.71 6.72
N LEU A 228 -3.13 -20.27 7.65
CA LEU A 228 -1.68 -20.20 7.42
C LEU A 228 -1.08 -21.52 6.91
N PRO A 229 -1.43 -22.71 7.43
CA PRO A 229 -0.93 -23.98 6.90
C PRO A 229 -1.28 -24.21 5.42
N ASP A 230 -2.50 -23.85 5.02
CA ASP A 230 -2.97 -24.03 3.64
C ASP A 230 -2.42 -22.97 2.70
N MET A 231 -2.27 -21.74 3.18
CA MET A 231 -1.60 -20.65 2.47
C MET A 231 -0.15 -21.04 2.15
N LEU A 232 0.56 -21.67 3.09
CA LEU A 232 1.90 -22.25 2.88
C LEU A 232 1.91 -23.39 1.85
N ALA A 233 0.78 -24.09 1.69
CA ALA A 233 0.65 -25.13 0.68
C ALA A 233 0.30 -24.58 -0.71
N VAL A 234 -0.08 -23.29 -0.85
CA VAL A 234 -0.38 -22.63 -2.14
C VAL A 234 0.89 -22.51 -2.98
N ARG A 235 1.01 -23.34 -4.02
CA ARG A 235 1.98 -23.08 -5.07
C ARG A 235 1.45 -21.97 -5.99
N PRO A 236 2.24 -20.95 -6.34
CA PRO A 236 3.71 -20.95 -6.21
C PRO A 236 4.33 -20.11 -5.09
N ALA A 237 3.55 -19.43 -4.23
CA ALA A 237 4.09 -18.59 -3.16
C ALA A 237 4.89 -19.41 -2.12
N ARG A 238 6.22 -19.33 -2.17
CA ARG A 238 7.12 -20.03 -1.24
C ARG A 238 7.40 -19.21 0.01
N SER A 239 7.46 -17.89 -0.14
CA SER A 239 7.88 -16.98 0.92
C SER A 239 7.30 -15.58 0.75
N ILE A 240 7.23 -14.85 1.86
CA ILE A 240 6.94 -13.42 1.92
C ILE A 240 8.20 -12.69 2.38
N HIS A 241 8.87 -12.02 1.45
CA HIS A 241 10.04 -11.20 1.72
C HIS A 241 9.67 -9.84 2.29
N LEU A 242 10.43 -9.41 3.30
CA LEU A 242 10.26 -8.14 3.98
C LEU A 242 11.54 -7.34 3.79
N VAL A 243 11.53 -6.42 2.83
CA VAL A 243 12.75 -5.78 2.33
C VAL A 243 12.85 -4.31 2.77
N PRO A 244 14.05 -3.81 3.09
CA PRO A 244 14.25 -2.41 3.38
C PRO A 244 13.82 -1.47 2.23
N PRO A 245 13.59 -0.18 2.52
CA PRO A 245 13.41 0.83 1.48
C PRO A 245 14.57 0.80 0.47
N GLY A 246 14.26 0.86 -0.82
CA GLY A 246 15.29 0.87 -1.87
C GLY A 246 15.77 -0.49 -2.36
N GLU A 247 15.34 -1.60 -1.75
CA GLU A 247 15.58 -2.92 -2.32
C GLU A 247 14.52 -3.27 -3.39
N SER A 248 14.96 -3.61 -4.60
CA SER A 248 14.06 -3.99 -5.70
C SER A 248 13.53 -5.43 -5.53
N CYS A 249 12.27 -5.67 -5.90
CA CYS A 249 11.71 -7.03 -5.96
C CYS A 249 12.48 -7.95 -6.92
N THR A 250 13.08 -7.38 -7.97
CA THR A 250 13.88 -8.12 -8.96
C THR A 250 15.16 -8.71 -8.37
N ASN A 251 15.64 -8.20 -7.24
CA ASN A 251 16.80 -8.76 -6.53
C ASN A 251 16.43 -10.07 -5.81
N ARG A 252 15.15 -10.26 -5.48
CA ARG A 252 14.64 -11.42 -4.75
C ARG A 252 14.03 -12.47 -5.67
N ASP A 253 13.35 -12.04 -6.74
CA ASP A 253 12.85 -12.95 -7.77
C ASP A 253 13.33 -12.49 -9.17
N PRO A 254 14.40 -13.10 -9.72
CA PRO A 254 14.88 -12.77 -11.07
C PRO A 254 13.87 -13.04 -12.18
N ASP A 255 12.89 -13.94 -11.98
CA ASP A 255 11.83 -14.18 -12.96
C ASP A 255 10.84 -13.00 -13.00
N THR A 256 10.73 -12.24 -11.91
CA THR A 256 10.02 -10.95 -11.94
C THR A 256 10.72 -9.94 -12.81
N ALA A 257 12.04 -9.99 -13.03
CA ALA A 257 12.70 -9.06 -13.95
C ALA A 257 12.14 -9.13 -15.39
N ARG A 258 11.52 -10.26 -15.80
CA ARG A 258 10.86 -10.40 -17.12
C ARG A 258 9.45 -9.81 -17.19
N THR A 259 8.78 -9.67 -16.05
CA THR A 259 7.40 -9.16 -15.93
C THR A 259 7.30 -7.85 -15.16
N ALA A 260 8.42 -7.41 -14.57
CA ALA A 260 8.55 -6.20 -13.80
C ALA A 260 8.20 -5.04 -14.72
N LYS A 261 7.31 -4.19 -14.23
CA LYS A 261 7.02 -2.93 -14.89
C LYS A 261 8.34 -2.17 -14.96
N HIS A 262 8.69 -1.79 -16.18
CA HIS A 262 9.71 -0.77 -16.37
C HIS A 262 9.07 0.57 -16.05
N ASP A 263 9.80 1.48 -15.39
CA ASP A 263 9.36 2.84 -15.09
C ASP A 263 9.03 3.53 -16.41
N ALA A 264 8.46 4.73 -16.34
CA ALA A 264 8.26 5.53 -17.53
C ALA A 264 9.58 5.77 -18.32
N PHE A 265 10.71 5.27 -17.80
CA PHE A 265 12.07 5.46 -18.24
C PHE A 265 12.78 4.12 -18.59
N GLY A 266 12.04 3.00 -18.66
CA GLY A 266 12.62 1.72 -19.11
C GLY A 266 13.40 0.93 -18.04
N ARG A 267 13.34 1.30 -16.76
CA ARG A 267 14.14 0.73 -15.65
C ARG A 267 13.26 -0.05 -14.68
N HIS A 268 13.80 -1.06 -14.00
CA HIS A 268 13.00 -1.84 -13.04
C HIS A 268 12.48 -0.96 -11.90
N TRP A 269 11.16 -0.96 -11.69
CA TRP A 269 10.53 -0.23 -10.58
C TRP A 269 11.01 -0.80 -9.24
N TYR A 270 11.55 0.07 -8.40
CA TYR A 270 11.73 -0.21 -6.97
C TYR A 270 10.38 -0.25 -6.23
N GLY A 271 9.37 0.43 -6.77
CA GLY A 271 8.02 0.56 -6.21
C GLY A 271 7.06 -0.62 -6.46
N THR A 272 7.31 -1.51 -7.43
CA THR A 272 6.49 -2.73 -7.58
C THR A 272 6.88 -3.76 -6.53
N ARG A 273 6.31 -3.59 -5.34
CA ARG A 273 6.28 -4.56 -4.25
C ARG A 273 4.84 -5.08 -4.15
N GLY A 274 4.68 -6.33 -3.77
CA GLY A 274 3.42 -7.07 -3.73
C GLY A 274 3.54 -8.45 -4.38
N TRP A 275 2.42 -9.07 -4.70
CA TRP A 275 2.39 -10.37 -5.39
C TRP A 275 2.90 -10.27 -6.83
N VAL A 276 4.20 -10.42 -7.05
CA VAL A 276 4.83 -10.40 -8.38
C VAL A 276 5.28 -11.81 -8.78
N GLY A 277 5.05 -12.22 -10.03
CA GLY A 277 5.67 -13.45 -10.59
C GLY A 277 5.13 -14.79 -10.10
N ARG A 278 4.10 -14.80 -9.25
CA ARG A 278 3.45 -15.97 -8.64
C ARG A 278 4.33 -16.78 -7.67
N ARG A 279 5.62 -16.49 -7.45
CA ARG A 279 6.51 -17.31 -6.60
C ARG A 279 6.85 -16.74 -5.24
N ASP A 280 7.08 -15.44 -5.15
CA ASP A 280 7.44 -14.78 -3.90
C ASP A 280 6.67 -13.46 -3.78
N VAL A 281 6.22 -13.15 -2.57
CA VAL A 281 5.62 -11.85 -2.24
C VAL A 281 6.74 -10.98 -1.69
N VAL A 282 6.88 -9.74 -2.16
CA VAL A 282 7.88 -8.80 -1.65
C VAL A 282 7.19 -7.58 -1.06
N ILE A 283 7.45 -7.25 0.20
CA ILE A 283 6.80 -6.13 0.91
C ILE A 283 7.87 -5.21 1.50
N GLY A 284 7.67 -3.90 1.41
CA GLY A 284 8.58 -2.91 1.98
C GLY A 284 8.43 -2.77 3.49
N LEU A 285 9.53 -2.66 4.22
CA LEU A 285 9.50 -2.39 5.66
C LEU A 285 8.87 -1.02 5.99
N GLU A 286 8.91 -0.05 5.07
CA GLU A 286 8.18 1.21 5.21
C GLU A 286 6.66 1.02 5.28
N ASP A 287 6.12 0.02 4.56
CA ASP A 287 4.69 -0.28 4.59
C ASP A 287 4.33 -0.99 5.91
N VAL A 288 5.21 -1.86 6.43
CA VAL A 288 5.04 -2.50 7.75
C VAL A 288 5.00 -1.45 8.87
N GLU A 289 5.94 -0.50 8.85
CA GLU A 289 5.97 0.60 9.83
C GLU A 289 4.73 1.49 9.74
N ALA A 290 4.29 1.83 8.53
CA ALA A 290 3.06 2.59 8.32
C ALA A 290 1.85 1.84 8.88
N ALA A 291 1.74 0.53 8.61
CA ALA A 291 0.65 -0.32 9.08
C ALA A 291 0.62 -0.43 10.62
N ALA A 292 1.78 -0.44 11.28
CA ALA A 292 1.88 -0.44 12.75
C ALA A 292 1.25 0.79 13.42
N ARG A 293 1.00 1.86 12.65
CA ARG A 293 0.41 3.14 13.09
C ARG A 293 -0.94 3.43 12.41
N GLY A 294 -1.61 2.39 11.90
CA GLY A 294 -2.91 2.52 11.25
C GLY A 294 -2.85 3.04 9.81
N GLY A 295 -1.71 2.92 9.15
CA GLY A 295 -1.60 3.02 7.69
C GLY A 295 -2.22 1.81 6.97
N TYR A 296 -2.07 1.78 5.65
CA TYR A 296 -2.45 0.63 4.82
C TYR A 296 -1.59 -0.58 5.20
N ASP A 297 -2.20 -1.76 5.31
CA ASP A 297 -1.53 -2.97 5.81
C ASP A 297 -1.21 -3.96 4.69
N THR A 298 -0.14 -3.66 3.97
CA THR A 298 0.30 -4.46 2.82
C THR A 298 0.51 -5.94 3.19
N VAL A 299 0.97 -6.25 4.41
CA VAL A 299 1.13 -7.65 4.85
C VAL A 299 -0.21 -8.37 4.90
N THR A 300 -1.23 -7.76 5.52
CA THR A 300 -2.57 -8.36 5.59
C THR A 300 -3.23 -8.44 4.21
N HIS A 301 -2.98 -7.47 3.34
CA HIS A 301 -3.45 -7.48 1.95
C HIS A 301 -2.86 -8.66 1.16
N GLU A 302 -1.54 -8.83 1.17
CA GLU A 302 -0.88 -9.92 0.43
C GLU A 302 -1.23 -11.31 0.98
N LEU A 303 -1.39 -11.42 2.30
CA LEU A 303 -1.97 -12.61 2.93
C LEU A 303 -3.41 -12.85 2.47
N GLY A 304 -4.17 -11.80 2.16
CA GLY A 304 -5.51 -11.90 1.59
C GLY A 304 -5.52 -12.57 0.21
N HIS A 305 -4.55 -12.26 -0.64
CA HIS A 305 -4.35 -12.97 -1.92
C HIS A 305 -4.03 -14.46 -1.69
N LEU A 306 -3.22 -14.78 -0.67
CA LEU A 306 -2.83 -16.16 -0.35
C LEU A 306 -4.03 -16.94 0.18
N ALA A 307 -4.81 -16.30 1.06
CA ALA A 307 -6.04 -16.84 1.61
C ALA A 307 -7.06 -17.08 0.50
N HIS A 308 -7.21 -16.16 -0.44
CA HIS A 308 -8.06 -16.33 -1.63
C HIS A 308 -7.67 -17.58 -2.41
N ALA A 309 -6.39 -17.72 -2.78
CA ALA A 309 -5.88 -18.88 -3.51
C ALA A 309 -6.04 -20.20 -2.73
N ALA A 310 -5.85 -20.18 -1.40
CA ALA A 310 -6.05 -21.34 -0.54
C ALA A 310 -7.54 -21.78 -0.52
N LEU A 311 -8.46 -20.82 -0.41
CA LEU A 311 -9.90 -21.07 -0.42
C LEU A 311 -10.38 -21.58 -1.79
N GLU A 312 -9.85 -21.03 -2.89
CA GLU A 312 -10.13 -21.55 -4.23
C GLU A 312 -9.71 -23.02 -4.39
N ARG A 313 -8.54 -23.38 -3.89
CA ARG A 313 -8.05 -24.78 -3.92
C ARG A 313 -8.89 -25.73 -3.09
N ARG A 314 -9.41 -25.27 -1.95
CA ARG A 314 -10.31 -26.05 -1.07
C ARG A 314 -11.68 -26.31 -1.70
N GLY A 315 -12.11 -25.46 -2.64
CA GLY A 315 -13.46 -25.51 -3.20
C GLY A 315 -14.55 -25.36 -2.14
N PHE A 316 -15.80 -25.64 -2.51
CA PHE A 316 -16.94 -25.51 -1.58
C PHE A 316 -16.89 -26.49 -0.40
N GLU A 317 -16.44 -27.72 -0.64
CA GLU A 317 -16.45 -28.78 0.37
C GLU A 317 -15.38 -28.58 1.45
N GLY A 318 -14.27 -27.91 1.09
CA GLY A 318 -13.24 -27.51 2.05
C GLY A 318 -13.53 -26.17 2.76
N ALA A 319 -14.60 -25.46 2.39
CA ALA A 319 -15.05 -24.29 3.14
C ALA A 319 -15.74 -24.71 4.44
N GLY A 320 -15.39 -24.07 5.55
CA GLY A 320 -16.01 -24.34 6.85
C GLY A 320 -17.52 -24.10 6.84
N PRO A 321 -18.25 -24.59 7.86
CA PRO A 321 -19.70 -24.51 7.90
C PRO A 321 -20.24 -23.07 7.88
N ASN A 322 -19.56 -22.10 8.50
CA ASN A 322 -20.04 -20.71 8.50
C ASN A 322 -19.86 -20.06 7.13
N THR A 323 -18.73 -20.30 6.46
CA THR A 323 -18.42 -19.81 5.11
C THR A 323 -19.41 -20.37 4.11
N ARG A 324 -19.73 -21.68 4.20
CA ARG A 324 -20.77 -22.30 3.37
C ARG A 324 -22.14 -21.66 3.59
N ILE A 325 -22.53 -21.42 4.84
CA ILE A 325 -23.81 -20.75 5.17
C ILE A 325 -23.83 -19.31 4.65
N ALA A 326 -22.73 -18.56 4.80
CA ALA A 326 -22.62 -17.20 4.30
C ALA A 326 -22.77 -17.14 2.77
N LEU A 327 -22.08 -18.03 2.05
CA LEU A 327 -22.20 -18.16 0.60
C LEU A 327 -23.64 -18.52 0.17
N MET A 328 -24.28 -19.47 0.86
CA MET A 328 -25.68 -19.83 0.58
C MET A 328 -26.66 -18.66 0.79
N ARG A 329 -26.45 -17.85 1.84
CA ARG A 329 -27.25 -16.64 2.12
C ARG A 329 -27.07 -15.54 1.08
N GLN A 330 -26.01 -15.59 0.27
CA GLN A 330 -25.85 -14.71 -0.88
C GLN A 330 -26.67 -15.15 -2.10
N GLY A 331 -27.47 -16.22 -1.99
CA GLY A 331 -28.33 -16.74 -3.07
C GLY A 331 -27.64 -17.77 -3.96
N LEU A 332 -26.50 -18.31 -3.52
CA LEU A 332 -25.73 -19.29 -4.27
C LEU A 332 -26.14 -20.70 -3.84
N GLY A 333 -26.63 -21.51 -4.77
CA GLY A 333 -26.99 -22.91 -4.51
C GLY A 333 -25.76 -23.84 -4.52
N PRO A 334 -25.83 -25.04 -3.93
CA PRO A 334 -24.73 -26.02 -3.90
C PRO A 334 -24.08 -26.29 -5.27
N ASP A 335 -24.88 -26.29 -6.35
CA ASP A 335 -24.39 -26.50 -7.72
C ASP A 335 -23.63 -25.31 -8.31
N GLN A 336 -23.92 -24.09 -7.83
CA GLN A 336 -23.29 -22.82 -8.21
C GLN A 336 -22.06 -22.50 -7.35
N LEU A 337 -21.85 -23.28 -6.28
CA LEU A 337 -20.78 -23.10 -5.31
C LEU A 337 -19.53 -23.93 -5.65
N ARG A 338 -19.59 -24.79 -6.68
CA ARG A 338 -18.46 -25.63 -7.12
C ARG A 338 -17.18 -24.83 -7.44
N SER A 339 -17.25 -23.52 -7.67
CA SER A 339 -16.07 -22.66 -7.59
C SER A 339 -16.34 -21.44 -6.69
N PHE A 340 -15.62 -21.37 -5.56
CA PHE A 340 -15.61 -20.22 -4.67
C PHE A 340 -15.25 -18.92 -5.43
N GLY A 341 -14.39 -19.04 -6.46
CA GLY A 341 -14.01 -17.95 -7.36
C GLY A 341 -15.18 -17.38 -8.20
N GLU A 342 -16.14 -18.19 -8.68
CA GLU A 342 -17.30 -17.66 -9.42
C GLU A 342 -18.24 -16.81 -8.54
N ALA A 343 -18.35 -17.17 -7.26
CA ALA A 343 -19.11 -16.39 -6.29
C ALA A 343 -18.50 -15.00 -6.08
N LEU A 344 -17.18 -14.96 -5.85
CA LEU A 344 -16.43 -13.72 -5.67
C LEU A 344 -16.39 -12.87 -6.94
N THR A 345 -16.25 -13.50 -8.12
CA THR A 345 -16.29 -12.82 -9.41
C THR A 345 -17.64 -12.14 -9.65
N ARG A 346 -18.76 -12.85 -9.43
CA ARG A 346 -20.09 -12.24 -9.55
C ARG A 346 -20.28 -11.07 -8.60
N ARG A 347 -19.80 -11.19 -7.35
CA ARG A 347 -19.90 -10.10 -6.37
C ARG A 347 -19.06 -8.90 -6.78
N PHE A 348 -17.86 -9.13 -7.30
CA PHE A 348 -17.00 -8.11 -7.87
C PHE A 348 -17.69 -7.38 -9.04
N ASP A 349 -18.30 -8.13 -9.97
CA ASP A 349 -19.03 -7.55 -11.11
C ASP A 349 -20.22 -6.69 -10.65
N GLU A 350 -20.98 -7.16 -9.65
CA GLU A 350 -22.06 -6.37 -9.01
C GLU A 350 -21.54 -5.07 -8.37
N ALA A 351 -20.41 -5.15 -7.67
CA ALA A 351 -19.78 -4.00 -7.01
C ALA A 351 -19.26 -2.98 -8.04
N ARG A 352 -18.65 -3.46 -9.13
CA ARG A 352 -18.12 -2.64 -10.22
C ARG A 352 -19.22 -1.97 -11.04
N ALA A 353 -20.38 -2.64 -11.21
CA ALA A 353 -21.53 -2.08 -11.90
C ALA A 353 -22.20 -0.91 -11.14
N GLY A 354 -21.77 -0.61 -9.90
CA GLY A 354 -22.27 0.50 -9.11
C GLY A 354 -23.67 0.28 -8.53
N GLY A 355 -24.06 -0.99 -8.35
CA GLY A 355 -25.33 -1.38 -7.75
C GLY A 355 -25.37 -1.16 -6.23
N ALA A 356 -26.04 -2.06 -5.50
CA ALA A 356 -26.13 -2.03 -4.03
C ALA A 356 -24.80 -2.36 -3.31
N ALA A 357 -23.73 -2.60 -4.08
CA ALA A 357 -22.40 -2.94 -3.62
C ALA A 357 -21.39 -1.97 -4.25
N ARG A 358 -20.33 -1.64 -3.53
CA ARG A 358 -19.20 -0.86 -4.06
C ARG A 358 -17.88 -1.40 -3.51
N PRO A 359 -16.80 -1.40 -4.31
CA PRO A 359 -15.47 -1.74 -3.80
C PRO A 359 -15.07 -0.86 -2.61
N VAL A 360 -14.35 -1.45 -1.65
CA VAL A 360 -13.91 -0.74 -0.43
C VAL A 360 -12.89 0.38 -0.74
N THR A 361 -12.13 0.22 -1.82
CA THR A 361 -11.21 1.19 -2.41
C THR A 361 -11.35 1.22 -3.93
N ASP A 362 -10.82 2.25 -4.58
CA ASP A 362 -10.74 2.28 -6.05
C ASP A 362 -9.82 1.16 -6.57
N TYR A 363 -8.78 0.79 -5.80
CA TYR A 363 -7.86 -0.31 -6.11
C TYR A 363 -8.57 -1.67 -6.10
N ALA A 364 -9.43 -1.92 -5.11
CA ALA A 364 -10.32 -3.09 -5.07
C ALA A 364 -11.26 -3.19 -6.29
N GLY A 365 -11.46 -2.11 -7.06
CA GLY A 365 -12.27 -2.11 -8.27
C GLY A 365 -11.53 -2.60 -9.53
N THR A 366 -10.22 -2.85 -9.44
CA THR A 366 -9.38 -3.15 -10.61
C THR A 366 -9.53 -4.58 -11.12
N CYS A 367 -9.52 -5.57 -10.22
CA CYS A 367 -9.81 -6.97 -10.52
C CYS A 367 -10.36 -7.72 -9.29
N VAL A 368 -10.80 -8.97 -9.48
CA VAL A 368 -11.42 -9.77 -8.42
C VAL A 368 -10.43 -10.12 -7.31
N GLU A 369 -9.16 -10.34 -7.64
CA GLU A 369 -8.11 -10.64 -6.68
C GLU A 369 -7.93 -9.48 -5.69
N GLU A 370 -7.79 -8.26 -6.22
CA GLU A 370 -7.67 -7.05 -5.39
C GLU A 370 -8.93 -6.77 -4.60
N TYR A 371 -10.11 -7.03 -5.18
CA TYR A 371 -11.38 -6.92 -4.48
C TYR A 371 -11.43 -7.79 -3.23
N VAL A 372 -10.96 -9.04 -3.33
CA VAL A 372 -10.94 -10.00 -2.23
C VAL A 372 -9.89 -9.62 -1.20
N ALA A 373 -8.66 -9.35 -1.61
CA ALA A 373 -7.56 -9.00 -0.71
C ALA A 373 -7.85 -7.73 0.10
N GLU A 374 -8.36 -6.68 -0.55
CA GLU A 374 -8.76 -5.43 0.10
C GLU A 374 -9.93 -5.62 1.07
N SER A 375 -10.89 -6.49 0.74
CA SER A 375 -12.03 -6.79 1.61
C SER A 375 -11.63 -7.63 2.82
N LEU A 376 -10.76 -8.63 2.65
CA LEU A 376 -10.24 -9.44 3.76
C LEU A 376 -9.36 -8.58 4.68
N MET A 377 -8.52 -7.71 4.11
CA MET A 377 -7.76 -6.75 4.90
C MET A 377 -8.66 -5.77 5.66
N ALA A 378 -9.71 -5.24 5.02
CA ALA A 378 -10.64 -4.34 5.68
C ALA A 378 -11.35 -5.03 6.86
N ALA A 379 -11.72 -6.29 6.73
CA ALA A 379 -12.35 -7.06 7.80
C ALA A 379 -11.37 -7.46 8.91
N ALA A 380 -10.09 -7.70 8.58
CA ALA A 380 -9.04 -8.00 9.57
C ALA A 380 -8.54 -6.75 10.32
N ASN A 381 -8.69 -5.55 9.73
CA ASN A 381 -8.24 -4.29 10.32
C ASN A 381 -9.41 -3.47 10.90
N PRO A 382 -9.55 -3.42 12.24
CA PRO A 382 -10.59 -2.62 12.89
C PRO A 382 -10.26 -1.12 12.94
N ILE A 383 -9.13 -0.69 12.39
CA ILE A 383 -8.65 0.69 12.54
C ILE A 383 -9.38 1.60 11.55
N PRO A 384 -10.02 2.68 12.01
CA PRO A 384 -10.66 3.64 11.11
C PRO A 384 -9.60 4.41 10.31
N SER A 385 -9.72 4.36 8.96
CA SER A 385 -9.37 5.39 7.96
C SER A 385 -8.01 6.13 8.08
N PRO A 386 -7.21 6.27 7.00
CA PRO A 386 -7.68 6.45 5.61
C PRO A 386 -7.85 5.19 4.76
N GLY A 387 -7.34 4.04 5.20
CA GLY A 387 -7.41 2.77 4.46
C GLY A 387 -8.76 2.05 4.46
N PRO A 388 -8.86 0.88 3.80
CA PRO A 388 -9.96 -0.06 3.99
C PRO A 388 -10.07 -0.44 5.46
N CYS A 389 -11.29 -0.33 5.99
CA CYS A 389 -11.59 -0.71 7.37
C CYS A 389 -12.94 -1.42 7.40
N GLN A 390 -13.20 -2.15 8.48
CA GLN A 390 -14.40 -2.96 8.62
C GLN A 390 -15.68 -2.14 8.47
N GLU A 391 -15.74 -0.94 9.05
CA GLU A 391 -16.89 -0.02 8.91
C GLU A 391 -17.15 0.36 7.45
N ARG A 392 -16.10 0.66 6.69
CA ARG A 392 -16.22 1.02 5.27
C ARG A 392 -16.66 -0.17 4.43
N LEU A 393 -16.16 -1.37 4.73
CA LEU A 393 -16.60 -2.60 4.08
C LEU A 393 -18.07 -2.88 4.40
N GLN A 394 -18.49 -2.80 5.66
CA GLN A 394 -19.89 -2.98 6.06
C GLN A 394 -20.83 -1.98 5.37
N ALA A 395 -20.40 -0.72 5.23
CA ALA A 395 -21.20 0.32 4.58
C ALA A 395 -21.28 0.16 3.05
N ARG A 396 -20.20 -0.30 2.39
CA ARG A 396 -20.12 -0.39 0.92
C ARG A 396 -20.50 -1.75 0.36
N ASP A 397 -20.20 -2.82 1.09
CA ASP A 397 -20.50 -4.20 0.72
C ASP A 397 -20.75 -5.07 1.97
N PRO A 398 -21.97 -5.01 2.56
CA PRO A 398 -22.31 -5.78 3.75
C PRO A 398 -22.30 -7.31 3.52
N LYS A 399 -22.51 -7.77 2.27
CA LYS A 399 -22.45 -9.21 1.96
C LYS A 399 -21.01 -9.71 1.98
N MET A 400 -20.08 -8.94 1.45
CA MET A 400 -18.66 -9.25 1.49
C MET A 400 -18.12 -9.13 2.92
N ALA A 401 -18.58 -8.14 3.70
CA ALA A 401 -18.28 -8.05 5.13
C ALA A 401 -18.68 -9.34 5.87
N ALA A 402 -19.93 -9.79 5.69
CA ALA A 402 -20.42 -11.02 6.31
C ALA A 402 -19.67 -12.28 5.83
N LEU A 403 -19.22 -12.30 4.57
CA LEU A 403 -18.39 -13.39 4.05
C LEU A 403 -17.00 -13.39 4.67
N ALA A 404 -16.34 -12.23 4.77
CA ALA A 404 -15.04 -12.11 5.40
C ALA A 404 -15.09 -12.51 6.88
N GLU A 405 -16.13 -12.05 7.62
CA GLU A 405 -16.38 -12.48 9.00
C GLU A 405 -16.60 -13.99 9.10
N ALA A 406 -17.34 -14.60 8.17
CA ALA A 406 -17.54 -16.04 8.14
C ALA A 406 -16.26 -16.83 7.87
N ILE A 407 -15.41 -16.32 6.95
CA ILE A 407 -14.08 -16.88 6.68
C ILE A 407 -13.25 -16.84 7.97
N PHE A 408 -13.13 -15.68 8.63
CA PHE A 408 -12.37 -15.57 9.88
C PHE A 408 -12.96 -16.37 11.05
N ALA A 409 -14.29 -16.52 11.12
CA ALA A 409 -14.96 -17.32 12.14
C ALA A 409 -14.72 -18.83 11.94
N ASP A 410 -14.66 -19.31 10.70
CA ASP A 410 -14.27 -20.68 10.41
C ASP A 410 -12.79 -20.92 10.68
N ILE A 411 -11.93 -19.96 10.33
CA ILE A 411 -10.50 -19.97 10.65
C ILE A 411 -10.30 -20.13 12.17
N SER A 412 -11.01 -19.35 12.97
CA SER A 412 -10.87 -19.38 14.44
C SER A 412 -11.33 -20.68 15.11
N ARG A 413 -11.93 -21.63 14.37
CA ARG A 413 -12.51 -22.88 14.88
C ARG A 413 -11.83 -24.14 14.36
N LEU A 414 -10.88 -24.01 13.43
CA LEU A 414 -10.08 -25.14 12.99
C LEU A 414 -9.07 -25.50 14.11
N PRO A 415 -8.91 -26.80 14.40
CA PRO A 415 -8.18 -27.29 15.58
C PRO A 415 -6.68 -26.99 15.58
#